data_AF-A0A2V5IBQ5-F1
#
_entry.id   AF-A0A2V5IBQ5-F1
#
_cell.length_a   1.000
_cell.length_b   1.000
_cell.length_c   1.000
_cell.angle_alpha   90.00
_cell.angle_beta   90.00
_cell.angle_gamma   90.00
#
_symmetry.space_group_name_H-M   'P 1'
#
loop_
_entity.id
_entity.type
_entity.pdbx_description
1 polymer ?
#
loop_
_entity_poly.entity_id
_entity_poly.type
_entity_poly.pdbx_seq_one_letter_code
_entity_poly.pdbx_strand_id
1 'polypeptide(L)'
;MSSPSHSPPGILHEYAPHLVAFEFTTPTDDPKPNTLLFIGGLTDGLHTVPYVRTLAQALGQTPKSTWSVVNLLLSSSYSGFGTGSLDTDVAEIAQCIEFIRTRLPHKAAGKIVLMGHSTGSQDVLHYLHSHPPNRPAVDGAIMQAPVSDREALLAKIQDADTLKQNEVRGAYEQLVQMARSGPATFLLPMDLLARVGLPENTPVTAQRFWSLASPDSPQRPSADDLFSSDLGDESLAATFGKVAERGLLKGRLMVLFSGADEYLPPWVDVPGLMGRWRQAVNVGGQDLWDDEGSAAIEGASHNVSDVGQEELVHRVSRFLERVEKQT
;
A
#
# COMPACT_ATOMS: atom_id res chain seq x y z
N MET A 1 9.31 0.84 -28.48
CA MET A 1 8.21 0.34 -27.63
C MET A 1 7.06 1.31 -27.80
N SER A 2 5.85 0.85 -28.14
CA SER A 2 4.69 1.74 -28.27
C SER A 2 4.43 2.40 -26.92
N SER A 3 4.28 3.72 -26.90
CA SER A 3 3.76 4.42 -25.72
C SER A 3 2.49 3.72 -25.25
N PRO A 4 2.31 3.47 -23.95
CA PRO A 4 1.08 2.88 -23.45
C PRO A 4 -0.12 3.73 -23.96
N SER A 5 -1.05 3.17 -24.75
CA SER A 5 -2.33 3.81 -25.16
C SER A 5 -3.12 4.45 -24.00
N HIS A 6 -3.26 5.78 -23.89
CA HIS A 6 -3.87 6.45 -22.71
C HIS A 6 -5.20 5.86 -22.15
N SER A 7 -5.92 5.04 -22.91
CA SER A 7 -7.03 4.20 -22.43
C SER A 7 -6.71 2.71 -22.65
N PRO A 8 -6.23 1.96 -21.64
CA PRO A 8 -6.08 0.51 -21.73
C PRO A 8 -7.46 -0.17 -21.74
N PRO A 9 -7.66 -1.26 -22.51
CA PRO A 9 -8.88 -2.06 -22.43
C PRO A 9 -9.00 -2.76 -21.06
N GLY A 10 -10.23 -2.95 -20.62
CA GLY A 10 -10.51 -3.61 -19.36
C GLY A 10 -12.00 -3.78 -19.09
N ILE A 11 -12.31 -4.38 -17.93
CA ILE A 11 -13.66 -4.60 -17.43
C ILE A 11 -13.78 -3.87 -16.10
N LEU A 12 -14.79 -3.00 -15.99
CA LEU A 12 -15.13 -2.37 -14.73
C LEU A 12 -16.14 -3.25 -13.99
N HIS A 13 -15.73 -3.79 -12.85
CA HIS A 13 -16.57 -4.61 -11.99
C HIS A 13 -17.11 -3.77 -10.84
N GLU A 14 -18.39 -3.89 -10.54
CA GLU A 14 -18.97 -3.42 -9.27
C GLU A 14 -18.88 -4.58 -8.27
N TYR A 15 -17.92 -4.53 -7.34
CA TYR A 15 -17.67 -5.64 -6.41
C TYR A 15 -18.51 -5.54 -5.13
N ALA A 16 -18.94 -4.32 -4.79
CA ALA A 16 -19.85 -4.00 -3.70
C ALA A 16 -20.61 -2.70 -4.05
N PRO A 17 -21.74 -2.39 -3.40
CA PRO A 17 -22.49 -1.18 -3.69
C PRO A 17 -21.61 0.08 -3.64
N HIS A 18 -21.57 0.83 -4.73
CA HIS A 18 -20.75 2.04 -4.92
C HIS A 18 -19.22 1.83 -4.93
N LEU A 19 -18.75 0.59 -4.97
CA LEU A 19 -17.33 0.26 -5.01
C LEU A 19 -16.99 -0.56 -6.26
N VAL A 20 -15.94 -0.16 -6.95
CA VAL A 20 -15.57 -0.71 -8.25
C VAL A 20 -14.13 -1.17 -8.30
N ALA A 21 -13.86 -2.17 -9.14
CA ALA A 21 -12.53 -2.67 -9.42
C ALA A 21 -12.35 -2.76 -10.94
N PHE A 22 -11.28 -2.16 -11.46
CA PHE A 22 -10.99 -2.18 -12.89
C PHE A 22 -9.99 -3.31 -13.19
N GLU A 23 -10.45 -4.32 -13.93
CA GLU A 23 -9.61 -5.39 -14.44
C GLU A 23 -9.01 -5.01 -15.79
N PHE A 24 -7.69 -4.98 -15.89
CA PHE A 24 -7.00 -4.82 -17.16
C PHE A 24 -7.11 -6.10 -17.98
N THR A 25 -7.52 -5.98 -19.24
CA THR A 25 -7.66 -7.12 -20.16
C THR A 25 -6.82 -6.93 -21.41
N THR A 26 -6.61 -8.01 -22.14
CA THR A 26 -6.03 -8.00 -23.48
C THR A 26 -7.09 -8.32 -24.53
N PRO A 27 -6.92 -7.92 -25.80
CA PRO A 27 -7.86 -8.27 -26.87
C PRO A 27 -7.99 -9.78 -27.15
N THR A 28 -7.10 -10.61 -26.60
CA THR A 28 -7.16 -12.06 -26.70
C THR A 28 -8.04 -12.65 -25.59
N ASP A 29 -9.04 -13.44 -25.97
CA ASP A 29 -10.08 -14.04 -25.11
C ASP A 29 -9.60 -15.11 -24.12
N ASP A 30 -8.30 -15.20 -23.82
CA ASP A 30 -7.79 -16.21 -22.90
C ASP A 30 -8.09 -15.82 -21.44
N PRO A 31 -8.92 -16.60 -20.72
CA PRO A 31 -9.27 -16.28 -19.34
C PRO A 31 -8.02 -16.31 -18.45
N LYS A 32 -7.83 -15.26 -17.65
CA LYS A 32 -6.74 -15.18 -16.66
C LYS A 32 -7.27 -15.59 -15.28
N PRO A 33 -7.01 -16.84 -14.81
CA PRO A 33 -7.56 -17.30 -13.54
C PRO A 33 -6.98 -16.58 -12.32
N ASN A 34 -5.74 -16.11 -12.38
CA ASN A 34 -5.06 -15.48 -11.25
C ASN A 34 -5.22 -13.96 -11.28
N THR A 35 -5.19 -13.35 -10.10
CA THR A 35 -5.43 -11.92 -9.93
C THR A 35 -4.35 -11.27 -9.08
N LEU A 36 -3.68 -10.26 -9.64
CA LEU A 36 -2.92 -9.28 -8.87
C LEU A 36 -3.87 -8.15 -8.51
N LEU A 37 -4.32 -8.11 -7.25
CA LEU A 37 -5.21 -7.06 -6.73
C LEU A 37 -4.36 -5.88 -6.26
N PHE A 38 -4.38 -4.80 -7.02
CA PHE A 38 -3.61 -3.60 -6.77
C PHE A 38 -4.41 -2.58 -5.94
N ILE A 39 -3.77 -2.06 -4.89
CA ILE A 39 -4.30 -1.09 -3.92
C ILE A 39 -3.40 0.15 -3.97
N GLY A 40 -3.97 1.30 -4.32
CA GLY A 40 -3.25 2.57 -4.41
C GLY A 40 -2.99 3.22 -3.04
N GLY A 41 -2.27 4.34 -3.03
CA GLY A 41 -2.11 5.19 -1.85
C GLY A 41 -3.37 6.01 -1.54
N LEU A 42 -3.30 6.82 -0.47
CA LEU A 42 -4.44 7.60 0.06
C LEU A 42 -5.10 8.47 -1.01
N THR A 43 -4.29 9.12 -1.84
CA THR A 43 -4.76 10.04 -2.87
C THR A 43 -5.10 9.36 -4.19
N ASP A 44 -4.84 8.07 -4.29
CA ASP A 44 -4.96 7.32 -5.52
C ASP A 44 -6.37 6.79 -5.74
N GLY A 45 -6.62 6.50 -6.99
CA GLY A 45 -7.72 5.68 -7.45
C GLY A 45 -7.36 5.01 -8.76
N LEU A 46 -8.33 4.78 -9.62
CA LEU A 46 -8.09 4.05 -10.87
C LEU A 46 -7.12 4.82 -11.78
N HIS A 47 -6.05 4.15 -12.23
CA HIS A 47 -5.05 4.69 -13.18
C HIS A 47 -4.24 5.91 -12.71
N THR A 48 -4.18 6.15 -11.41
CA THR A 48 -3.38 7.24 -10.83
C THR A 48 -1.89 6.90 -10.72
N VAL A 49 -1.56 5.61 -10.52
CA VAL A 49 -0.18 5.13 -10.35
C VAL A 49 0.41 4.69 -11.71
N PRO A 50 1.50 5.33 -12.19
CA PRO A 50 2.00 5.15 -13.57
C PRO A 50 2.36 3.71 -13.95
N TYR A 51 3.09 2.99 -13.08
CA TYR A 51 3.63 1.67 -13.43
C TYR A 51 2.58 0.56 -13.50
N VAL A 52 1.40 0.74 -12.88
CA VAL A 52 0.34 -0.30 -12.82
C VAL A 52 -0.06 -0.74 -14.22
N ARG A 53 -0.08 0.23 -15.13
CA ARG A 53 -0.41 0.00 -16.51
C ARG A 53 0.69 -0.73 -17.28
N THR A 54 1.94 -0.31 -17.09
CA THR A 54 3.11 -0.99 -17.66
C THR A 54 3.15 -2.45 -17.20
N LEU A 55 2.86 -2.68 -15.92
CA LEU A 55 2.75 -4.00 -15.31
C LEU A 55 1.62 -4.83 -15.93
N ALA A 56 0.41 -4.27 -16.04
CA ALA A 56 -0.73 -4.96 -16.65
C ALA A 56 -0.45 -5.33 -18.11
N GLN A 57 0.19 -4.44 -18.87
CA GLN A 57 0.58 -4.70 -20.24
C GLN A 57 1.63 -5.81 -20.33
N ALA A 58 2.66 -5.79 -19.47
CA ALA A 58 3.70 -6.82 -19.44
C ALA A 58 3.13 -8.21 -19.10
N LEU A 59 2.25 -8.28 -18.10
CA LEU A 59 1.56 -9.52 -17.73
C LEU A 59 0.61 -10.00 -18.83
N GLY A 60 -0.12 -9.09 -19.47
CA GLY A 60 -1.06 -9.44 -20.56
C GLY A 60 -0.36 -9.90 -21.85
N GLN A 61 0.78 -9.31 -22.19
CA GLN A 61 1.55 -9.65 -23.40
C GLN A 61 2.39 -10.92 -23.23
N THR A 62 2.59 -11.40 -22.01
CA THR A 62 3.33 -12.63 -21.73
C THR A 62 2.44 -13.85 -22.06
N PRO A 63 2.73 -14.64 -23.11
CA PRO A 63 1.80 -15.66 -23.62
C PRO A 63 1.41 -16.75 -22.62
N LYS A 64 2.27 -17.01 -21.63
CA LYS A 64 2.04 -18.03 -20.59
C LYS A 64 1.52 -17.45 -19.27
N SER A 65 1.39 -16.13 -19.16
CA SER A 65 0.92 -15.50 -17.92
C SER A 65 -0.55 -15.86 -17.72
N THR A 66 -0.87 -16.30 -16.49
CA THR A 66 -2.25 -16.58 -16.09
C THR A 66 -2.82 -15.49 -15.18
N TRP A 67 -2.10 -14.37 -15.02
CA TRP A 67 -2.47 -13.23 -14.18
C TRP A 67 -3.13 -12.12 -14.99
N SER A 68 -4.16 -11.51 -14.40
CA SER A 68 -4.59 -10.15 -14.74
C SER A 68 -4.42 -9.21 -13.54
N VAL A 69 -4.23 -7.92 -13.82
CA VAL A 69 -4.17 -6.88 -12.80
C VAL A 69 -5.57 -6.35 -12.59
N VAL A 70 -5.98 -6.21 -11.32
CA VAL A 70 -7.24 -5.59 -10.92
C VAL A 70 -6.91 -4.39 -10.05
N ASN A 71 -7.17 -3.18 -10.53
CA ASN A 71 -7.00 -1.95 -9.76
C ASN A 71 -8.26 -1.72 -8.91
N LEU A 72 -8.10 -1.77 -7.59
CA LEU A 72 -9.20 -1.59 -6.64
C LEU A 72 -9.48 -0.11 -6.41
N LEU A 73 -10.76 0.25 -6.27
CA LEU A 73 -11.20 1.52 -5.70
C LEU A 73 -11.87 1.25 -4.35
N LEU A 74 -11.42 1.95 -3.32
CA LEU A 74 -11.92 1.88 -1.94
C LEU A 74 -12.73 3.13 -1.63
N SER A 75 -13.51 3.10 -0.55
CA SER A 75 -14.16 4.31 -0.03
C SER A 75 -13.15 5.34 0.47
N SER A 76 -11.93 4.90 0.82
CA SER A 76 -10.79 5.73 1.19
C SER A 76 -10.01 6.30 0.00
N SER A 77 -10.33 5.94 -1.24
CA SER A 77 -9.64 6.49 -2.42
C SER A 77 -9.85 7.99 -2.60
N TYR A 78 -8.92 8.65 -3.32
CA TYR A 78 -8.92 10.08 -3.63
C TYR A 78 -8.91 11.01 -2.40
N SER A 79 -10.07 11.48 -1.96
CA SER A 79 -10.23 12.33 -0.77
C SER A 79 -10.96 11.61 0.36
N GLY A 80 -11.44 10.38 0.12
CA GLY A 80 -12.11 9.57 1.13
C GLY A 80 -11.17 9.16 2.26
N PHE A 81 -9.86 9.10 2.01
CA PHE A 81 -8.87 8.70 3.02
C PHE A 81 -8.91 9.55 4.27
N GLY A 82 -9.31 10.83 4.15
CA GLY A 82 -9.35 11.76 5.27
C GLY A 82 -10.40 11.40 6.33
N THR A 83 -11.40 10.60 5.95
CA THR A 83 -12.45 10.08 6.84
C THR A 83 -12.43 8.54 6.96
N GLY A 84 -11.58 7.86 6.18
CA GLY A 84 -11.42 6.41 6.19
C GLY A 84 -10.53 5.87 7.32
N SER A 85 -10.38 4.55 7.37
CA SER A 85 -9.50 3.85 8.31
C SER A 85 -9.04 2.53 7.71
N LEU A 86 -7.87 2.04 8.11
CA LEU A 86 -7.36 0.74 7.63
C LEU A 86 -8.35 -0.41 7.84
N ASP A 87 -9.16 -0.38 8.92
CA ASP A 87 -10.19 -1.40 9.18
C ASP A 87 -11.32 -1.41 8.14
N THR A 88 -11.69 -0.23 7.63
CA THR A 88 -12.66 -0.11 6.53
C THR A 88 -12.05 -0.66 5.24
N ASP A 89 -10.82 -0.24 4.94
CA ASP A 89 -10.14 -0.53 3.69
C ASP A 89 -9.92 -2.04 3.50
N VAL A 90 -9.41 -2.71 4.52
CA VAL A 90 -9.24 -4.18 4.52
C VAL A 90 -10.56 -4.97 4.50
N ALA A 91 -11.66 -4.40 5.00
CA ALA A 91 -12.97 -5.02 4.91
C ALA A 91 -13.49 -4.95 3.46
N GLU A 92 -13.29 -3.82 2.78
CA GLU A 92 -13.61 -3.64 1.37
C GLU A 92 -12.71 -4.49 0.46
N ILE A 93 -11.41 -4.62 0.78
CA ILE A 93 -10.50 -5.57 0.10
C ILE A 93 -11.04 -7.01 0.23
N ALA A 94 -11.48 -7.41 1.42
CA ALA A 94 -12.06 -8.74 1.62
C ALA A 94 -13.36 -8.94 0.81
N GLN A 95 -14.22 -7.92 0.71
CA GLN A 95 -15.41 -7.96 -0.15
C GLN A 95 -15.04 -8.11 -1.63
N CYS A 96 -14.00 -7.42 -2.10
CA CYS A 96 -13.52 -7.56 -3.47
C CYS A 96 -12.99 -8.98 -3.75
N ILE A 97 -12.24 -9.56 -2.82
CA ILE A 97 -11.78 -10.95 -2.94
C ILE A 97 -12.97 -11.92 -3.01
N GLU A 98 -13.96 -11.77 -2.13
CA GLU A 98 -15.17 -12.60 -2.14
C GLU A 98 -15.95 -12.45 -3.46
N PHE A 99 -16.07 -11.24 -3.99
CA PHE A 99 -16.65 -10.99 -5.31
C PHE A 99 -15.89 -11.73 -6.42
N ILE A 100 -14.55 -11.62 -6.45
CA ILE A 100 -13.70 -12.32 -7.44
C ILE A 100 -13.94 -13.83 -7.36
N ARG A 101 -14.02 -14.38 -6.14
CA ARG A 101 -14.19 -15.82 -5.91
C ARG A 101 -15.57 -16.34 -6.32
N THR A 102 -16.62 -15.57 -6.07
CA THR A 102 -18.01 -16.05 -6.22
C THR A 102 -18.71 -15.58 -7.49
N ARG A 103 -18.29 -14.45 -8.05
CA ARG A 103 -18.97 -13.79 -9.18
C ARG A 103 -18.18 -13.87 -10.48
N LEU A 104 -16.89 -14.23 -10.44
CA LEU A 104 -16.05 -14.43 -11.62
C LEU A 104 -15.65 -15.91 -11.74
N PRO A 105 -16.44 -16.77 -12.42
CA PRO A 105 -16.22 -18.22 -12.41
C PRO A 105 -14.83 -18.67 -12.86
N HIS A 106 -14.23 -17.97 -13.82
CA HIS A 106 -12.89 -18.28 -14.31
C HIS A 106 -11.77 -17.96 -13.31
N LYS A 107 -12.05 -17.18 -12.25
CA LYS A 107 -11.11 -16.80 -11.17
C LYS A 107 -11.41 -17.49 -9.84
N ALA A 108 -12.53 -18.22 -9.73
CA ALA A 108 -13.02 -18.79 -8.48
C ALA A 108 -11.95 -19.62 -7.74
N ALA A 109 -11.13 -20.39 -8.47
CA ALA A 109 -10.05 -21.21 -7.94
C ALA A 109 -8.64 -20.65 -8.18
N GLY A 110 -8.51 -19.46 -8.76
CA GLY A 110 -7.21 -18.87 -9.10
C GLY A 110 -6.44 -18.37 -7.89
N LYS A 111 -5.20 -17.94 -8.08
CA LYS A 111 -4.39 -17.33 -7.02
C LYS A 111 -4.67 -15.84 -6.92
N ILE A 112 -4.64 -15.31 -5.71
CA ILE A 112 -4.79 -13.87 -5.45
C ILE A 112 -3.55 -13.35 -4.74
N VAL A 113 -2.93 -12.33 -5.30
CA VAL A 113 -1.82 -11.59 -4.68
C VAL A 113 -2.30 -10.16 -4.42
N LEU A 114 -2.08 -9.67 -3.19
CA LEU A 114 -2.30 -8.26 -2.88
C LEU A 114 -1.04 -7.47 -3.21
N MET A 115 -1.19 -6.31 -3.83
CA MET A 115 -0.09 -5.37 -4.05
C MET A 115 -0.50 -3.97 -3.63
N GLY A 116 0.09 -3.51 -2.53
CA GLY A 116 -0.08 -2.16 -2.01
C GLY A 116 0.99 -1.24 -2.57
N HIS A 117 0.59 -0.04 -2.98
CA HIS A 117 1.48 1.07 -3.33
C HIS A 117 1.37 2.16 -2.27
N SER A 118 2.51 2.72 -1.85
CA SER A 118 2.53 3.82 -0.88
C SER A 118 1.78 3.39 0.39
N THR A 119 0.85 4.19 0.88
CA THR A 119 -0.03 3.86 2.01
C THR A 119 -0.95 2.67 1.76
N GLY A 120 -1.21 2.26 0.50
CA GLY A 120 -1.86 0.98 0.20
C GLY A 120 -1.05 -0.23 0.72
N SER A 121 0.25 -0.04 0.98
CA SER A 121 1.07 -1.02 1.72
C SER A 121 0.62 -1.17 3.18
N GLN A 122 0.10 -0.10 3.80
CA GLN A 122 -0.50 -0.16 5.14
C GLN A 122 -1.73 -1.09 5.09
N ASP A 123 -2.56 -0.99 4.06
CA ASP A 123 -3.69 -1.91 3.86
C ASP A 123 -3.24 -3.35 3.71
N VAL A 124 -2.17 -3.62 2.95
CA VAL A 124 -1.62 -4.97 2.80
C VAL A 124 -1.16 -5.53 4.14
N LEU A 125 -0.32 -4.79 4.89
CA LEU A 125 0.16 -5.27 6.17
C LEU A 125 -0.99 -5.39 7.17
N HIS A 126 -1.91 -4.43 7.20
CA HIS A 126 -3.10 -4.46 8.05
C HIS A 126 -4.01 -5.64 7.73
N TYR A 127 -4.21 -5.94 6.44
CA TYR A 127 -4.96 -7.11 5.99
C TYR A 127 -4.36 -8.40 6.58
N LEU A 128 -3.03 -8.49 6.62
CA LEU A 128 -2.31 -9.68 7.04
C LEU A 128 -2.13 -9.83 8.55
N HIS A 129 -2.03 -8.73 9.32
CA HIS A 129 -1.69 -8.79 10.74
C HIS A 129 -2.87 -8.55 11.69
N SER A 130 -3.88 -7.77 11.28
CA SER A 130 -5.00 -7.41 12.14
C SER A 130 -6.08 -8.50 12.18
N HIS A 131 -7.02 -8.37 13.10
CA HIS A 131 -7.79 -9.48 13.67
C HIS A 131 -9.31 -9.52 13.39
N PRO A 132 -9.87 -9.02 12.26
CA PRO A 132 -11.30 -9.21 12.05
C PRO A 132 -11.62 -10.63 11.58
N PRO A 133 -12.81 -11.13 11.93
CA PRO A 133 -13.27 -12.43 11.48
C PRO A 133 -13.47 -12.42 9.94
N ASN A 134 -13.12 -13.54 9.30
CA ASN A 134 -13.53 -13.91 7.94
C ASN A 134 -12.83 -13.18 6.77
N ARG A 135 -11.56 -12.80 6.88
CA ARG A 135 -10.75 -12.42 5.71
C ARG A 135 -10.27 -13.67 4.95
N PRO A 136 -10.50 -13.79 3.63
CA PRO A 136 -9.90 -14.86 2.84
C PRO A 136 -8.36 -14.79 2.83
N ALA A 137 -7.69 -15.93 3.01
CA ALA A 137 -6.24 -15.97 2.87
C ALA A 137 -5.82 -15.74 1.40
N VAL A 138 -4.70 -15.04 1.22
CA VAL A 138 -4.11 -14.68 -0.08
C VAL A 138 -2.84 -15.49 -0.35
N ASP A 139 -2.52 -15.67 -1.63
CA ASP A 139 -1.44 -16.54 -2.11
C ASP A 139 -0.08 -15.81 -2.18
N GLY A 140 -0.08 -14.49 -1.99
CA GLY A 140 1.13 -13.67 -1.86
C GLY A 140 0.77 -12.22 -1.54
N ALA A 141 1.78 -11.45 -1.12
CA ALA A 141 1.62 -10.04 -0.82
C ALA A 141 2.85 -9.24 -1.28
N ILE A 142 2.62 -8.03 -1.79
CA ILE A 142 3.64 -7.10 -2.26
C ILE A 142 3.37 -5.74 -1.63
N MET A 143 4.41 -5.11 -1.08
CA MET A 143 4.37 -3.72 -0.62
C MET A 143 5.40 -2.91 -1.41
N GLN A 144 4.95 -1.92 -2.16
CA GLN A 144 5.82 -1.02 -2.93
C GLN A 144 5.78 0.39 -2.35
N ALA A 145 6.96 0.96 -2.13
CA ALA A 145 7.20 2.19 -1.39
C ALA A 145 6.45 2.28 -0.03
N PRO A 146 6.59 1.29 0.87
CA PRO A 146 6.04 1.38 2.22
C PRO A 146 6.84 2.38 3.08
N VAL A 147 6.49 3.66 2.98
CA VAL A 147 7.08 4.76 3.75
C VAL A 147 6.16 5.19 4.89
N SER A 148 6.75 5.76 5.95
CA SER A 148 6.02 6.28 7.10
C SER A 148 5.46 7.67 6.82
N ASP A 149 4.14 7.84 6.87
CA ASP A 149 3.49 9.16 6.82
C ASP A 149 3.99 10.06 7.95
N ARG A 150 4.14 9.51 9.18
CA ARG A 150 4.71 10.23 10.32
C ARG A 150 6.09 10.77 9.98
N GLU A 151 7.01 9.93 9.52
CA GLU A 151 8.37 10.40 9.26
C GLU A 151 8.43 11.32 8.05
N ALA A 152 7.58 11.14 7.03
CA ALA A 152 7.45 12.08 5.91
C ALA A 152 6.98 13.47 6.37
N LEU A 153 5.98 13.54 7.26
CA LEU A 153 5.53 14.79 7.88
C LEU A 153 6.66 15.46 8.69
N LEU A 154 7.43 14.67 9.45
CA LEU A 154 8.57 15.17 10.22
C LEU A 154 9.72 15.65 9.33
N ALA A 155 10.00 14.96 8.23
CA ALA A 155 11.01 15.34 7.25
C ALA A 155 10.67 16.69 6.63
N LYS A 156 9.40 16.93 6.30
CA LYS A 156 8.94 18.22 5.78
C LYS A 156 9.15 19.38 6.76
N ILE A 157 9.01 19.14 8.07
CA ILE A 157 9.33 20.14 9.09
C ILE A 157 10.83 20.45 9.10
N GLN A 158 11.70 19.48 8.81
CA GLN A 158 13.15 19.65 8.83
C GLN A 158 13.72 20.28 7.56
N ASP A 159 13.12 20.02 6.39
CA ASP A 159 13.60 20.47 5.08
C ASP A 159 13.36 21.97 4.79
N ALA A 160 12.39 22.59 5.48
CA ALA A 160 12.04 23.98 5.26
C ALA A 160 13.11 24.98 5.76
N ASP A 161 13.21 26.14 5.08
CA ASP A 161 13.99 27.27 5.58
C ASP A 161 13.52 27.70 6.99
N THR A 162 14.37 28.37 7.79
CA THR A 162 14.08 28.60 9.22
C THR A 162 12.73 29.27 9.49
N LEU A 163 12.28 30.19 8.63
CA LEU A 163 10.99 30.85 8.81
C LEU A 163 9.84 29.88 8.49
N LYS A 164 9.86 29.25 7.32
CA LYS A 164 8.85 28.26 6.93
C LYS A 164 8.82 27.05 7.86
N GLN A 165 9.97 26.62 8.36
CA GLN A 165 10.09 25.55 9.34
C GLN A 165 9.29 25.85 10.60
N ASN A 166 9.37 27.07 11.13
CA ASN A 166 8.58 27.48 12.30
C ASN A 166 7.08 27.49 12.00
N GLU A 167 6.69 27.90 10.79
CA GLU A 167 5.29 27.89 10.36
C GLU A 167 4.74 26.47 10.20
N VAL A 168 5.47 25.58 9.52
CA VAL A 168 5.07 24.17 9.33
C VAL A 168 5.02 23.44 10.67
N ARG A 169 6.00 23.69 11.55
CA ARG A 169 6.01 23.14 12.91
C ARG A 169 4.82 23.63 13.74
N GLY A 170 4.55 24.93 13.73
CA GLY A 170 3.40 25.51 14.42
C GLY A 170 2.07 24.94 13.92
N ALA A 171 1.93 24.76 12.60
CA ALA A 171 0.77 24.11 12.01
C ALA A 171 0.63 22.64 12.47
N TYR A 172 1.72 21.87 12.46
CA TYR A 172 1.74 20.50 12.95
C TYR A 172 1.34 20.39 14.42
N GLU A 173 1.95 21.20 15.30
CA GLU A 173 1.64 21.21 16.74
C GLU A 173 0.18 21.59 17.00
N GLN A 174 -0.35 22.57 16.25
CA GLN A 174 -1.74 22.97 16.33
C GLN A 174 -2.70 21.85 15.90
N LEU A 175 -2.40 21.15 14.80
CA LEU A 175 -3.18 20.01 14.33
C LEU A 175 -3.15 18.85 15.33
N VAL A 176 -1.98 18.52 15.88
CA VAL A 176 -1.84 17.48 16.93
C VAL A 176 -2.67 17.84 18.16
N GLN A 177 -2.62 19.10 18.61
CA GLN A 177 -3.39 19.55 19.76
C GLN A 177 -4.91 19.52 19.50
N MET A 178 -5.35 19.93 18.31
CA MET A 178 -6.76 19.82 17.89
C MET A 178 -7.19 18.36 17.83
N ALA A 179 -6.38 17.48 17.26
CA ALA A 179 -6.68 16.06 17.16
C ALA A 179 -6.73 15.37 18.52
N ARG A 180 -5.87 15.79 19.48
CA ARG A 180 -5.84 15.27 20.85
C ARG A 180 -7.07 15.65 21.67
N SER A 181 -7.53 16.89 21.53
CA SER A 181 -8.54 17.49 22.41
C SER A 181 -9.95 17.53 21.80
N GLY A 182 -10.05 17.45 20.48
CA GLY A 182 -11.31 17.47 19.74
C GLY A 182 -11.96 16.10 19.64
N PRO A 183 -13.24 16.04 19.22
CA PRO A 183 -13.89 14.80 18.83
C PRO A 183 -13.14 14.10 17.69
N ALA A 184 -13.09 12.77 17.70
CA ALA A 184 -12.46 11.95 16.65
C ALA A 184 -12.91 12.32 15.22
N THR A 185 -14.18 12.68 15.04
CA THR A 185 -14.80 13.03 13.75
C THR A 185 -14.64 14.49 13.35
N PHE A 186 -13.98 15.32 14.17
CA PHE A 186 -13.80 16.74 13.89
C PHE A 186 -12.93 16.93 12.64
N LEU A 187 -13.40 17.72 11.67
CA LEU A 187 -12.61 18.06 10.48
C LEU A 187 -11.58 19.14 10.84
N LEU A 188 -10.31 18.82 10.62
CA LEU A 188 -9.21 19.72 10.91
C LEU A 188 -9.13 20.86 9.86
N PRO A 189 -8.56 22.03 10.21
CA PRO A 189 -8.43 23.14 9.27
C PRO A 189 -7.55 22.76 8.06
N MET A 190 -8.14 22.81 6.87
CA MET A 190 -7.48 22.39 5.63
C MET A 190 -6.24 23.24 5.28
N ASP A 191 -6.22 24.52 5.67
CA ASP A 191 -5.05 25.38 5.48
C ASP A 191 -3.85 24.91 6.33
N LEU A 192 -4.09 24.37 7.53
CA LEU A 192 -3.04 23.78 8.35
C LEU A 192 -2.60 22.42 7.79
N LEU A 193 -3.55 21.59 7.34
CA LEU A 193 -3.26 20.30 6.71
C LEU A 193 -2.38 20.49 5.45
N ALA A 194 -2.71 21.47 4.61
CA ALA A 194 -1.93 21.86 3.44
C ALA A 194 -0.49 22.26 3.80
N ARG A 195 -0.31 23.06 4.86
CA ARG A 195 1.01 23.49 5.34
C ARG A 195 1.90 22.31 5.72
N VAL A 196 1.33 21.28 6.35
CA VAL A 196 2.07 20.05 6.70
C VAL A 196 2.19 19.05 5.54
N GLY A 197 1.65 19.36 4.36
CA GLY A 197 1.84 18.57 3.13
C GLY A 197 0.76 17.58 2.79
N LEU A 198 -0.38 17.64 3.47
CA LEU A 198 -1.57 16.94 3.00
C LEU A 198 -2.24 17.74 1.85
N PRO A 199 -3.06 17.11 1.00
CA PRO A 199 -3.70 17.80 -0.12
C PRO A 199 -4.61 18.96 0.30
N GLU A 200 -4.54 20.09 -0.41
CA GLU A 200 -5.16 21.37 -0.01
C GLU A 200 -6.69 21.33 0.14
N ASN A 201 -7.37 20.43 -0.57
CA ASN A 201 -8.83 20.36 -0.62
C ASN A 201 -9.37 19.02 -0.11
N THR A 202 -8.61 18.33 0.76
CA THR A 202 -9.05 17.07 1.33
C THR A 202 -9.46 17.23 2.80
N PRO A 203 -10.73 16.95 3.16
CA PRO A 203 -11.17 17.00 4.54
C PRO A 203 -10.56 15.83 5.31
N VAL A 204 -9.80 16.13 6.38
CA VAL A 204 -9.20 15.11 7.25
C VAL A 204 -9.76 15.23 8.66
N THR A 205 -10.25 14.12 9.20
CA THR A 205 -10.72 14.04 10.58
C THR A 205 -9.57 14.07 11.58
N ALA A 206 -9.86 14.52 12.80
CA ALA A 206 -8.94 14.46 13.94
C ALA A 206 -8.36 13.05 14.13
N GLN A 207 -9.20 12.02 14.08
CA GLN A 207 -8.78 10.62 14.19
C GLN A 207 -7.83 10.21 13.07
N ARG A 208 -8.15 10.53 11.82
CA ARG A 208 -7.29 10.15 10.69
C ARG A 208 -5.93 10.84 10.76
N PHE A 209 -5.92 12.15 11.01
CA PHE A 209 -4.66 12.89 11.16
C PHE A 209 -3.84 12.37 12.35
N TRP A 210 -4.48 12.10 13.49
CA TRP A 210 -3.81 11.51 14.65
C TRP A 210 -3.12 10.19 14.28
N SER A 211 -3.81 9.34 13.53
CA SER A 211 -3.30 8.04 13.13
C SER A 211 -2.11 8.15 12.16
N LEU A 212 -2.19 9.03 11.16
CA LEU A 212 -1.10 9.30 10.21
C LEU A 212 0.11 9.99 10.87
N ALA A 213 -0.13 10.99 11.72
CA ALA A 213 0.93 11.76 12.36
C ALA A 213 1.60 11.00 13.52
N SER A 214 0.88 10.03 14.11
CA SER A 214 1.27 9.19 15.23
C SER A 214 2.17 9.90 16.26
N PRO A 215 1.68 10.96 16.92
CA PRO A 215 2.53 11.86 17.72
C PRO A 215 3.10 11.20 18.99
N ASP A 216 2.57 10.05 19.40
CA ASP A 216 3.05 9.27 20.55
C ASP A 216 4.07 8.17 20.15
N SER A 217 4.44 8.08 18.87
CA SER A 217 5.49 7.19 18.38
C SER A 217 6.91 7.67 18.74
N PRO A 218 7.85 6.75 18.99
CA PRO A 218 7.73 5.29 18.78
C PRO A 218 7.15 4.52 19.98
N GLN A 219 6.85 5.17 21.11
CA GLN A 219 6.43 4.46 22.33
C GLN A 219 5.02 3.87 22.22
N ARG A 220 4.11 4.56 21.53
CA ARG A 220 2.74 4.10 21.27
C ARG A 220 2.33 4.47 19.85
N PRO A 221 2.75 3.68 18.84
CA PRO A 221 2.36 3.93 17.47
C PRO A 221 0.85 3.81 17.27
N SER A 222 0.32 4.69 16.44
CA SER A 222 -1.06 4.66 15.97
C SER A 222 -1.21 3.68 14.81
N ALA A 223 -2.45 3.45 14.35
CA ALA A 223 -2.74 2.36 13.42
C ALA A 223 -1.99 2.46 12.07
N ASP A 224 -1.80 3.67 11.54
CA ASP A 224 -1.09 3.86 10.26
C ASP A 224 0.44 3.84 10.40
N ASP A 225 0.97 3.98 11.61
CA ASP A 225 2.42 4.03 11.85
C ASP A 225 3.02 2.62 11.93
N LEU A 226 3.00 1.95 10.78
CA LEU A 226 3.49 0.59 10.60
C LEU A 226 4.94 0.55 10.09
N PHE A 227 5.43 1.66 9.54
CA PHE A 227 6.66 1.71 8.76
C PHE A 227 7.72 2.68 9.29
N SER A 228 7.48 3.40 10.40
CA SER A 228 8.52 4.29 10.94
C SER A 228 9.80 3.53 11.28
N SER A 229 10.93 4.12 10.91
CA SER A 229 12.25 3.52 11.06
C SER A 229 12.66 3.30 12.53
N ASP A 230 12.08 4.08 13.45
CA ASP A 230 12.35 4.10 14.88
C ASP A 230 11.42 3.21 15.72
N LEU A 231 10.49 2.48 15.10
CA LEU A 231 9.62 1.53 15.82
C LEU A 231 10.44 0.44 16.50
N GLY A 232 10.10 0.10 17.75
CA GLY A 232 10.76 -0.96 18.51
C GLY A 232 10.39 -2.37 18.04
N ASP A 233 11.17 -3.37 18.46
CA ASP A 233 10.94 -4.77 18.07
C ASP A 233 9.60 -5.30 18.58
N GLU A 234 9.09 -4.79 19.72
CA GLU A 234 7.76 -5.11 20.23
C GLU A 234 6.66 -4.65 19.25
N SER A 235 6.77 -3.43 18.71
CA SER A 235 5.83 -2.90 17.72
C SER A 235 5.89 -3.71 16.42
N LEU A 236 7.09 -4.05 15.94
CA LEU A 236 7.27 -4.90 14.75
C LEU A 236 6.74 -6.32 14.97
N ALA A 237 6.88 -6.88 16.18
CA ALA A 237 6.32 -8.18 16.54
C ALA A 237 4.79 -8.15 16.60
N ALA A 238 4.19 -7.02 16.98
CA ALA A 238 2.74 -6.82 17.00
C ALA A 238 2.12 -6.65 15.60
N THR A 239 2.93 -6.29 14.59
CA THR A 239 2.50 -6.11 13.20
C THR A 239 3.08 -7.21 12.29
N PHE A 240 4.29 -7.02 11.76
CA PHE A 240 4.98 -8.01 10.91
C PHE A 240 5.05 -9.39 11.56
N GLY A 241 5.35 -9.46 12.86
CA GLY A 241 5.41 -10.72 13.61
C GLY A 241 4.09 -11.46 13.76
N LYS A 242 2.96 -10.81 13.50
CA LYS A 242 1.64 -11.44 13.51
C LYS A 242 1.23 -12.04 12.17
N VAL A 243 1.90 -11.71 11.07
CA VAL A 243 1.55 -12.22 9.73
C VAL A 243 1.50 -13.74 9.69
N ALA A 244 2.53 -14.41 10.23
CA ALA A 244 2.61 -15.86 10.35
C ALA A 244 1.49 -16.45 11.24
N GLU A 245 1.22 -15.81 12.38
CA GLU A 245 0.22 -16.23 13.35
C GLU A 245 -1.21 -16.16 12.79
N ARG A 246 -1.50 -15.16 11.95
CA ARG A 246 -2.84 -14.96 11.37
C ARG A 246 -3.18 -15.98 10.28
N GLY A 247 -2.17 -16.55 9.61
CA GLY A 247 -2.39 -17.53 8.53
C GLY A 247 -3.11 -16.97 7.31
N LEU A 248 -3.13 -15.65 7.12
CA LEU A 248 -3.77 -14.98 5.98
C LEU A 248 -2.85 -14.90 4.75
N LEU A 249 -1.57 -15.17 4.90
CA LEU A 249 -0.59 -15.24 3.81
C LEU A 249 -0.14 -16.69 3.62
N LYS A 250 -0.48 -17.31 2.49
CA LYS A 250 -0.02 -18.67 2.16
C LYS A 250 1.36 -18.72 1.53
N GLY A 251 1.70 -17.66 0.78
CA GLY A 251 2.96 -17.53 0.05
C GLY A 251 3.94 -16.64 0.76
N ARG A 252 4.53 -15.70 0.00
CA ARG A 252 5.58 -14.80 0.49
C ARG A 252 5.12 -13.34 0.53
N LEU A 253 5.82 -12.53 1.32
CA LEU A 253 5.74 -11.07 1.37
C LEU A 253 6.97 -10.48 0.68
N MET A 254 6.75 -9.77 -0.43
CA MET A 254 7.80 -9.03 -1.15
C MET A 254 7.71 -7.54 -0.83
N VAL A 255 8.85 -6.90 -0.55
CA VAL A 255 8.93 -5.46 -0.27
C VAL A 255 9.84 -4.77 -1.27
N LEU A 256 9.31 -3.75 -1.95
CA LEU A 256 10.01 -2.96 -2.96
C LEU A 256 10.09 -1.50 -2.51
N PHE A 257 11.23 -1.08 -1.96
CA PHE A 257 11.50 0.34 -1.73
C PHE A 257 11.85 1.05 -3.04
N SER A 258 11.55 2.35 -3.10
CA SER A 258 12.02 3.25 -4.14
C SER A 258 13.33 3.91 -3.68
N GLY A 259 14.40 3.77 -4.45
CA GLY A 259 15.75 4.20 -4.04
C GLY A 259 15.97 5.72 -4.09
N ALA A 260 15.11 6.46 -4.76
CA ALA A 260 15.08 7.93 -4.79
C ALA A 260 13.70 8.47 -4.38
N ASP A 261 13.05 7.80 -3.42
CA ASP A 261 11.73 8.15 -2.92
C ASP A 261 11.74 9.51 -2.21
N GLU A 262 10.95 10.45 -2.72
CA GLU A 262 10.84 11.82 -2.22
C GLU A 262 10.13 11.94 -0.85
N TYR A 263 9.45 10.89 -0.39
CA TYR A 263 8.81 10.82 0.93
C TYR A 263 9.64 10.06 1.96
N LEU A 264 10.70 9.37 1.53
CA LEU A 264 11.59 8.67 2.44
C LEU A 264 12.55 9.69 3.10
N PRO A 265 12.54 9.80 4.43
CA PRO A 265 13.45 10.73 5.10
C PRO A 265 14.91 10.34 4.92
N PRO A 266 15.84 11.32 4.86
CA PRO A 266 17.25 11.08 4.58
C PRO A 266 18.00 10.31 5.69
N TRP A 267 17.42 10.19 6.88
CA TRP A 267 18.01 9.47 8.02
C TRP A 267 17.69 7.96 8.02
N VAL A 268 16.77 7.50 7.16
CA VAL A 268 16.31 6.11 7.19
C VAL A 268 17.33 5.18 6.52
N ASP A 269 17.87 4.23 7.27
CA ASP A 269 18.67 3.11 6.75
C ASP A 269 17.73 2.02 6.19
N VAL A 270 17.41 2.10 4.90
CA VAL A 270 16.50 1.15 4.22
C VAL A 270 16.97 -0.31 4.35
N PRO A 271 18.24 -0.68 4.06
CA PRO A 271 18.74 -2.03 4.30
C PRO A 271 18.54 -2.50 5.74
N GLY A 272 18.87 -1.65 6.72
CA GLY A 272 18.65 -1.96 8.13
C GLY A 272 17.18 -2.18 8.48
N LEU A 273 16.31 -1.29 8.00
CA LEU A 273 14.86 -1.35 8.22
C LEU A 273 14.24 -2.63 7.62
N MET A 274 14.55 -2.93 6.35
CA MET A 274 14.12 -4.17 5.70
C MET A 274 14.64 -5.41 6.44
N GLY A 275 15.87 -5.37 6.96
CA GLY A 275 16.43 -6.43 7.79
C GLY A 275 15.61 -6.70 9.05
N ARG A 276 15.14 -5.64 9.72
CA ARG A 276 14.27 -5.76 10.91
C ARG A 276 12.89 -6.30 10.57
N TRP A 277 12.28 -5.85 9.47
CA TRP A 277 10.98 -6.36 9.00
C TRP A 277 11.06 -7.83 8.60
N ARG A 278 12.13 -8.23 7.89
CA ARG A 278 12.42 -9.63 7.55
C ARG A 278 12.51 -10.50 8.80
N GLN A 279 13.23 -10.05 9.83
CA GLN A 279 13.34 -10.79 11.09
C GLN A 279 11.98 -10.93 11.79
N ALA A 280 11.19 -9.85 11.82
CA ALA A 280 9.88 -9.86 12.43
C ALA A 280 8.91 -10.79 11.69
N VAL A 281 8.81 -10.73 10.36
CA VAL A 281 7.86 -11.56 9.61
C VAL A 281 8.21 -13.05 9.63
N ASN A 282 9.50 -13.38 9.69
CA ASN A 282 9.98 -14.77 9.75
C ASN A 282 10.01 -15.34 11.17
N VAL A 283 9.39 -14.64 12.14
CA VAL A 283 9.30 -15.13 13.53
C VAL A 283 8.62 -16.51 13.57
N GLY A 284 9.11 -17.39 14.43
CA GLY A 284 8.60 -18.77 14.52
C GLY A 284 9.12 -19.72 13.44
N GLY A 285 10.10 -19.29 12.63
CA GLY A 285 10.79 -20.15 11.66
C GLY A 285 10.03 -20.35 10.35
N GLN A 286 8.97 -19.59 10.11
CA GLN A 286 8.33 -19.53 8.80
C GLN A 286 9.16 -18.65 7.88
N ASP A 287 9.44 -19.15 6.69
CA ASP A 287 10.15 -18.40 5.67
C ASP A 287 9.07 -17.67 4.83
N LEU A 288 8.65 -16.48 5.29
CA LEU A 288 7.58 -15.68 4.68
C LEU A 288 8.11 -14.49 3.88
N TRP A 289 9.27 -13.95 4.25
CA TRP A 289 9.91 -12.90 3.47
C TRP A 289 10.36 -13.42 2.10
N ASP A 290 10.20 -12.63 1.04
CA ASP A 290 10.72 -12.93 -0.30
C ASP A 290 12.11 -12.30 -0.47
N ASP A 291 13.16 -13.02 -0.09
CA ASP A 291 14.56 -12.57 -0.23
C ASP A 291 14.97 -12.32 -1.69
N GLU A 292 14.38 -13.07 -2.64
CA GLU A 292 14.73 -12.99 -4.06
C GLU A 292 14.17 -11.73 -4.73
N GLY A 293 12.92 -11.38 -4.44
CA GLY A 293 12.24 -10.25 -5.07
C GLY A 293 12.40 -8.93 -4.32
N SER A 294 12.51 -8.95 -2.98
CA SER A 294 12.56 -7.72 -2.17
C SER A 294 13.83 -6.93 -2.42
N ALA A 295 13.71 -5.61 -2.62
CA ALA A 295 14.83 -4.73 -2.90
C ALA A 295 14.49 -3.25 -2.71
N ALA A 296 15.51 -2.39 -2.72
CA ALA A 296 15.35 -0.98 -3.04
C ALA A 296 15.71 -0.78 -4.53
N ILE A 297 14.76 -0.28 -5.33
CA ILE A 297 14.93 -0.07 -6.77
C ILE A 297 15.68 1.23 -6.98
N GLU A 298 16.92 1.14 -7.48
CA GLU A 298 17.81 2.29 -7.62
C GLU A 298 17.20 3.38 -8.50
N GLY A 299 17.25 4.63 -8.03
CA GLY A 299 16.78 5.80 -8.77
C GLY A 299 15.26 5.92 -8.95
N ALA A 300 14.45 4.95 -8.51
CA ALA A 300 13.01 5.01 -8.59
C ALA A 300 12.43 6.09 -7.67
N SER A 301 11.51 6.91 -8.17
CA SER A 301 10.66 7.81 -7.39
C SER A 301 9.61 7.02 -6.60
N HIS A 302 8.89 7.68 -5.70
CA HIS A 302 7.85 7.06 -4.88
C HIS A 302 6.85 6.23 -5.68
N ASN A 303 6.34 6.81 -6.77
CA ASN A 303 5.37 6.18 -7.68
C ASN A 303 6.02 5.53 -8.92
N VAL A 304 7.35 5.43 -8.96
CA VAL A 304 8.12 4.82 -10.05
C VAL A 304 7.69 5.36 -11.42
N SER A 305 7.55 6.68 -11.54
CA SER A 305 7.02 7.33 -12.75
C SER A 305 7.89 7.13 -13.98
N ASP A 306 9.21 7.11 -13.80
CA ASP A 306 10.18 7.14 -14.90
C ASP A 306 11.24 6.05 -14.74
N VAL A 307 12.10 6.17 -13.73
CA VAL A 307 13.21 5.25 -13.47
C VAL A 307 12.72 4.05 -12.66
N GLY A 308 13.19 2.85 -12.99
CA GLY A 308 12.95 1.63 -12.22
C GLY A 308 11.68 0.85 -12.59
N GLN A 309 10.84 1.33 -13.53
CA GLN A 309 9.63 0.60 -13.93
C GLN A 309 9.93 -0.80 -14.49
N GLU A 310 10.95 -0.94 -15.34
CA GLU A 310 11.32 -2.23 -15.92
C GLU A 310 11.76 -3.24 -14.84
N GLU A 311 12.54 -2.79 -13.86
CA GLU A 311 12.96 -3.62 -12.73
C GLU A 311 11.78 -4.00 -11.83
N LEU A 312 10.90 -3.05 -11.50
CA LEU A 312 9.67 -3.31 -10.74
C LEU A 312 8.84 -4.38 -11.44
N VAL A 313 8.57 -4.20 -12.74
CA VAL A 313 7.78 -5.15 -13.53
C VAL A 313 8.46 -6.51 -13.56
N HIS A 314 9.78 -6.56 -13.71
CA HIS A 314 10.54 -7.80 -13.71
C HIS A 314 10.40 -8.54 -12.37
N ARG A 315 10.63 -7.86 -11.24
CA ARG A 315 10.54 -8.43 -9.89
C ARG A 315 9.13 -8.94 -9.58
N VAL A 316 8.11 -8.14 -9.87
CA VAL A 316 6.70 -8.54 -9.68
C VAL A 316 6.35 -9.73 -10.57
N SER A 317 6.72 -9.72 -11.85
CA SER A 317 6.43 -10.85 -12.75
C SER A 317 7.07 -12.15 -12.26
N ARG A 318 8.33 -12.10 -11.79
CA ARG A 318 9.02 -13.27 -11.23
C ARG A 318 8.40 -13.74 -9.93
N PHE A 319 8.00 -12.83 -9.06
CA PHE A 319 7.25 -13.16 -7.84
C PHE A 319 5.96 -13.91 -8.17
N LEU A 320 5.18 -13.42 -9.12
CA LEU A 320 3.92 -14.05 -9.56
C LEU A 320 4.13 -15.44 -10.18
N GLU A 321 5.18 -15.62 -10.98
CA GLU A 321 5.57 -16.94 -11.51
C GLU A 321 5.97 -17.93 -10.39
N ARG A 322 6.60 -17.46 -9.31
CA ARG A 322 6.92 -18.31 -8.15
C ARG A 322 5.65 -18.70 -7.40
N VAL A 323 4.73 -17.75 -7.19
CA VAL A 323 3.42 -17.99 -6.54
C VAL A 323 2.58 -19.00 -7.34
N GLU A 324 2.60 -18.95 -8.68
CA GLU A 324 1.95 -19.95 -9.54
C GLU A 324 2.44 -21.37 -9.30
N LYS A 325 3.75 -21.55 -9.10
CA LYS A 325 4.39 -22.86 -8.95
C LYS A 325 4.21 -23.48 -7.56
N GLN A 326 3.78 -22.71 -6.56
CA GLN A 326 3.47 -23.21 -5.23
C GLN A 326 2.14 -23.99 -5.30
N THR A 327 2.22 -25.32 -5.38
CA THR A 327 1.07 -26.25 -5.24
C THR A 327 0.75 -26.52 -3.79
#